data_AF-A0A0K2RKU2-F1
#
_entry.id   AF-A0A0K2RKU2-F1
#
_cell.length_a   1.000
_cell.length_b   1.000
_cell.length_c   1.000
_cell.angle_alpha   90.00
_cell.angle_beta   90.00
_cell.angle_gamma   90.00
#
_symmetry.space_group_name_H-M   'P 1'
#
loop_
_entity.id
_entity.type
_entity.pdbx_description
1 polymer ?
#
loop_
_entity_poly.entity_id
_entity_poly.type
_entity_poly.pdbx_seq_one_letter_code
_entity_poly.pdbx_strand_id
1 'polypeptide(L)'
;MEITALDFRMKAQSDILIAVTGAPLTLTVGGRPCSQWEPVSVRAGETVAVRGINRGLRAYLAVHGSVEAPTLLGSCARTPLWASACSSRKEPPS
;
A
#
# COMPACT_ATOMS: atom_id res chain seq x y z
N MET A 1 2.83 -2.58 -0.04
CA MET A 1 2.61 -1.78 1.17
C MET A 1 2.25 -2.69 2.34
N GLU A 2 2.83 -2.49 3.52
CA GLU A 2 2.46 -3.19 4.76
C GLU A 2 1.48 -2.34 5.57
N ILE A 3 0.40 -2.96 6.05
CA ILE A 3 -0.65 -2.34 6.88
C ILE A 3 -0.70 -3.11 8.19
N THR A 4 -0.54 -2.42 9.33
CA THR A 4 -0.44 -3.03 10.65
C THR A 4 -1.58 -2.57 11.55
N ALA A 5 -2.41 -3.52 12.01
CA ALA A 5 -3.52 -3.39 12.97
C ALA A 5 -4.67 -2.41 12.62
N LEU A 6 -4.38 -1.33 11.92
CA LEU A 6 -5.27 -0.20 11.72
C LEU A 6 -5.99 -0.27 10.37
N ASP A 7 -7.12 0.41 10.30
CA ASP A 7 -7.80 0.71 9.04
C ASP A 7 -6.88 1.52 8.11
N PHE A 8 -6.98 1.24 6.81
CA PHE A 8 -6.24 1.93 5.77
C PHE A 8 -7.16 2.34 4.61
N ARG A 9 -6.92 3.51 4.03
CA ARG A 9 -7.61 3.98 2.82
C ARG A 9 -6.65 4.68 1.86
N MET A 10 -6.87 4.49 0.57
CA MET A 10 -6.22 5.25 -0.50
C MET A 10 -7.20 5.53 -1.63
N LYS A 11 -7.00 6.63 -2.35
CA LYS A 11 -7.74 6.96 -3.57
C LYS A 11 -6.82 6.78 -4.77
N ALA A 12 -7.24 5.99 -5.75
CA ALA A 12 -6.49 5.80 -6.98
C ALA A 12 -6.58 7.07 -7.84
N GLN A 13 -5.46 7.54 -8.38
CA GLN A 13 -5.43 8.68 -9.32
C GLN A 13 -5.53 8.23 -10.78
N SER A 14 -5.21 6.96 -11.05
CA SER A 14 -5.29 6.30 -12.34
C SER A 14 -5.92 4.91 -12.17
N ASP A 15 -6.27 4.27 -13.28
CA ASP A 15 -6.69 2.87 -13.27
C ASP A 15 -5.52 1.97 -12.86
N ILE A 16 -5.72 1.14 -11.83
CA ILE A 16 -4.71 0.24 -11.30
C ILE A 16 -5.30 -1.14 -11.00
N LEU A 17 -4.44 -2.16 -11.03
CA LEU A 17 -4.77 -3.50 -10.54
C LEU A 17 -4.05 -3.70 -9.20
N ILE A 18 -4.79 -4.13 -8.18
CA ILE A 18 -4.23 -4.38 -6.84
C ILE A 18 -4.51 -5.82 -6.39
N ALA A 19 -3.82 -6.26 -5.35
CA ALA A 19 -4.22 -7.41 -4.55
C ALA A 19 -3.98 -7.11 -3.08
N VAL A 20 -4.89 -7.54 -2.21
CA VAL A 20 -4.73 -7.44 -0.76
C VAL A 20 -4.65 -8.84 -0.17
N THR A 21 -3.68 -9.08 0.71
CA THR A 21 -3.42 -10.38 1.35
C THR A 21 -3.12 -10.21 2.84
N GLY A 22 -2.82 -11.32 3.53
CA GLY A 22 -2.46 -11.33 4.96
C GLY A 22 -3.64 -11.65 5.87
N ALA A 23 -3.68 -11.01 7.03
CA ALA A 23 -4.72 -11.23 8.03
C ALA A 23 -6.12 -10.98 7.45
N PRO A 24 -7.14 -11.77 7.84
CA PRO A 24 -8.53 -11.55 7.43
C PRO A 24 -9.00 -10.12 7.71
N LEU A 25 -9.70 -9.54 6.73
CA LEU A 25 -10.13 -8.15 6.73
C LEU A 25 -11.35 -7.95 5.82
N THR A 26 -11.98 -6.79 5.91
CA THR A 26 -12.97 -6.33 4.94
C THR A 26 -12.28 -5.42 3.92
N LEU A 27 -12.32 -5.80 2.64
CA LEU A 27 -11.82 -5.01 1.52
C LEU A 27 -13.00 -4.42 0.74
N THR A 28 -12.96 -3.12 0.47
CA THR A 28 -13.89 -2.48 -0.46
C THR A 28 -13.19 -1.59 -1.46
N VAL A 29 -13.69 -1.55 -2.70
CA VAL A 29 -13.25 -0.64 -3.77
C VAL A 29 -14.45 0.13 -4.29
N GLY A 30 -14.40 1.46 -4.24
CA GLY A 30 -15.53 2.32 -4.63
C GLY A 30 -16.80 2.04 -3.80
N GLY A 31 -16.64 1.53 -2.57
CA GLY A 31 -17.74 1.11 -1.70
C GLY A 31 -18.26 -0.32 -1.93
N ARG A 32 -17.78 -1.02 -2.97
CA ARG A 32 -18.18 -2.41 -3.26
C ARG A 32 -17.29 -3.39 -2.52
N PRO A 33 -17.83 -4.44 -1.85
CA PRO A 33 -17.03 -5.52 -1.27
C PRO A 33 -16.20 -6.24 -2.33
N CYS A 34 -14.97 -6.62 -1.98
CA CYS A 34 -14.07 -7.39 -2.84
C CYS A 34 -13.39 -8.51 -2.05
N SER A 35 -13.04 -9.60 -2.72
CA SER A 35 -12.29 -10.71 -2.13
C SER A 35 -10.85 -10.30 -1.80
N GLN A 36 -10.37 -10.75 -0.65
CA GLN A 36 -8.93 -10.82 -0.37
C GLN A 36 -8.31 -11.96 -1.19
N TRP A 37 -6.98 -11.94 -1.40
CA TRP A 37 -6.23 -12.98 -2.11
C TRP A 37 -6.51 -13.11 -3.62
N GLU A 38 -7.19 -12.12 -4.20
CA GLU A 38 -7.51 -12.06 -5.63
C GLU A 38 -7.09 -10.71 -6.23
N PRO A 39 -6.80 -10.64 -7.53
CA PRO A 39 -6.59 -9.38 -8.22
C PRO A 39 -7.90 -8.58 -8.31
N VAL A 40 -7.85 -7.29 -7.96
CA VAL A 40 -8.99 -6.37 -7.96
C VAL A 40 -8.66 -5.15 -8.80
N SER A 41 -9.48 -4.88 -9.82
CA SER A 41 -9.38 -3.64 -10.60
C SER A 41 -9.94 -2.45 -9.82
N VAL A 42 -9.18 -1.36 -9.79
CA VAL A 42 -9.56 -0.08 -9.17
C VAL A 42 -9.50 0.98 -10.26
N ARG A 43 -10.59 1.71 -10.46
CA ARG A 43 -10.64 2.80 -11.44
C ARG A 43 -10.13 4.10 -10.83
N ALA A 44 -9.65 4.98 -11.69
CA ALA A 44 -9.29 6.35 -11.31
C ALA A 44 -10.43 6.99 -10.53
N GLY A 45 -10.09 7.56 -9.37
CA GLY A 45 -11.04 8.18 -8.45
C GLY A 45 -11.70 7.24 -7.45
N GLU A 46 -11.65 5.92 -7.62
CA GLU A 46 -12.18 4.98 -6.63
C GLU A 46 -11.30 4.96 -5.36
N THR A 47 -11.96 4.74 -4.22
CA THR A 47 -11.29 4.56 -2.93
C THR A 47 -11.20 3.09 -2.60
N VAL A 48 -9.99 2.65 -2.28
CA VAL A 48 -9.72 1.34 -1.67
C VAL A 48 -9.74 1.52 -0.15
N ALA A 49 -10.50 0.67 0.54
CA ALA A 49 -10.52 0.64 1.99
C ALA A 49 -10.28 -0.77 2.52
N VAL A 50 -9.35 -0.87 3.47
CA VAL A 50 -9.04 -2.07 4.25
C VAL A 50 -9.47 -1.79 5.68
N ARG A 51 -10.35 -2.63 6.23
CA ARG A 51 -10.90 -2.44 7.57
C ARG A 51 -10.96 -3.75 8.34
N GLY A 52 -10.97 -3.64 9.68
CA GLY A 52 -11.35 -4.75 10.55
C GLY A 52 -10.36 -5.92 10.56
N ILE A 53 -9.05 -5.62 10.57
CA ILE A 53 -8.00 -6.62 10.79
C ILE A 53 -8.07 -7.09 12.25
N ASN A 54 -8.88 -8.12 12.52
CA ASN A 54 -9.22 -8.54 13.88
C ASN A 54 -8.65 -9.91 14.29
N ARG A 55 -8.10 -10.66 13.34
CA ARG A 55 -7.45 -11.97 13.56
C ARG A 55 -6.10 -11.97 12.87
N GLY A 56 -5.03 -11.79 13.63
CA GLY A 56 -3.70 -11.48 13.08
C GLY A 56 -3.44 -9.98 13.07
N LEU A 57 -2.28 -9.58 12.52
CA LEU A 57 -1.76 -8.22 12.71
C LEU A 57 -1.52 -7.46 11.40
N ARG A 58 -1.08 -8.15 10.34
CA ARG A 58 -0.56 -7.52 9.13
C ARG A 58 -1.35 -7.92 7.90
N ALA A 59 -1.62 -6.93 7.06
CA ALA A 59 -2.11 -7.10 5.71
C ALA A 59 -1.15 -6.44 4.73
N TYR A 60 -1.13 -6.94 3.49
CA TYR A 60 -0.27 -6.43 2.44
C TYR A 60 -1.11 -6.00 1.25
N LEU A 61 -0.85 -4.81 0.74
CA LEU A 61 -1.42 -4.31 -0.51
C LEU A 61 -0.33 -4.27 -1.57
N ALA A 62 -0.52 -5.04 -2.63
CA ALA A 62 0.28 -5.01 -3.85
C ALA A 62 -0.44 -4.19 -4.92
N VAL A 63 0.35 -3.50 -5.74
CA VAL A 63 -0.12 -2.82 -6.96
C VAL A 63 0.64 -3.45 -8.12
N HIS A 64 -0.05 -3.76 -9.21
CA HIS A 64 0.58 -4.25 -10.43
C HIS A 64 1.49 -3.16 -11.02
N GLY A 65 2.74 -3.51 -11.31
CA GLY A 65 3.77 -2.57 -11.77
C GLY A 65 4.83 -2.34 -10.71
N SER A 66 5.24 -1.08 -10.52
CA SER A 66 6.28 -0.68 -9.57
C SER A 66 5.75 0.32 -8.55
N VAL A 67 6.41 0.38 -7.40
CA VAL A 67 6.25 1.46 -6.42
C VAL A 67 7.47 2.35 -6.55
N GLU A 68 7.25 3.57 -7.05
CA GLU A 68 8.32 4.58 -7.07
C GLU A 68 8.54 5.09 -5.65
N ALA A 69 9.65 4.68 -5.08
CA ALA A 69 10.14 5.14 -3.79
C ALA A 69 11.67 5.19 -3.88
N PRO A 70 12.33 6.07 -3.13
CA PRO A 70 13.79 6.02 -3.06
C PRO A 70 14.24 4.62 -2.57
N THR A 71 15.52 4.31 -2.74
CA THR A 71 16.09 3.03 -2.25
C THR A 71 17.28 3.26 -1.33
N LEU A 72 17.47 2.35 -0.38
CA LEU A 72 18.69 2.19 0.41
C LEU A 72 19.22 0.78 0.17
N LEU A 73 20.48 0.67 -0.28
CA LEU A 73 21.11 -0.61 -0.64
C LEU A 73 20.28 -1.43 -1.65
N GLY A 74 19.68 -0.76 -2.63
CA GLY A 74 18.85 -1.41 -3.67
C GLY A 74 17.47 -1.89 -3.18
N SER A 75 17.07 -1.58 -1.95
CA SER A 75 15.76 -1.94 -1.39
C SER A 75 14.92 -0.71 -1.05
N CYS A 76 13.61 -0.80 -1.24
CA CYS A 76 12.63 0.20 -0.79
C CYS A 76 11.96 -0.19 0.55
N ALA A 77 12.44 -1.23 1.22
CA ALA A 77 11.93 -1.62 2.53
C ALA A 77 12.22 -0.52 3.57
N ARG A 78 11.21 -0.19 4.38
CA ARG A 78 11.36 0.78 5.46
C ARG A 78 12.26 0.20 6.55
N THR A 79 13.38 0.87 6.81
CA THR A 79 14.30 0.60 7.93
C THR A 79 14.55 1.90 8.71
N PRO A 80 15.12 1.85 9.93
CA PRO A 80 15.49 3.07 10.65
C PRO A 80 16.51 3.92 9.88
N LEU A 81 17.49 3.28 9.25
CA LEU A 81 18.53 3.95 8.45
C LEU A 81 17.97 4.59 7.17
N TRP A 82 16.94 3.98 6.60
CA TRP A 82 16.24 4.51 5.43
C TRP A 82 15.67 5.90 5.67
N ALA A 83 15.09 6.16 6.85
CA ALA A 83 14.51 7.47 7.17
C ALA A 83 15.59 8.58 7.15
N SER A 84 16.73 8.33 7.81
CA SER A 84 17.87 9.25 7.85
C SER A 84 18.49 9.48 6.46
N ALA A 85 18.63 8.41 5.66
CA ALA A 85 19.16 8.49 4.30
C ALA A 85 18.21 9.22 3.32
N CYS A 86 16.90 9.20 3.57
CA CYS A 86 15.93 9.92 2.76
C CYS A 86 15.91 11.41 3.11
N SER A 87 16.11 11.78 4.39
CA SER A 87 16.19 13.18 4.81
C SER A 87 17.43 13.92 4.27
N SER A 88 18.56 13.25 4.12
CA SER A 88 19.79 13.87 3.60
C SER A 88 19.79 14.12 2.10
N ARG A 89 18.87 13.49 1.34
CA ARG A 89 18.71 13.70 -0.11
C ARG A 89 17.77 14.85 -0.49
N LYS A 90 17.29 15.64 0.47
CA LYS A 90 16.39 16.77 0.22
C LYS A 90 17.09 18.09 -0.16
N GLU A 91 18.42 18.13 -0.24
CA GLU A 91 19.10 19.30 -0.82
C GLU A 91 19.08 19.20 -2.36
N PRO A 92 18.42 20.13 -3.07
CA PRO A 92 18.50 20.19 -4.52
C PRO A 92 19.92 20.58 -4.95
N PRO A 93 20.46 20.02 -6.05
CA PRO A 93 21.70 20.54 -6.64
C PRO A 93 21.47 21.99 -7.10
N SER A 94 22.45 22.85 -6.80
CA SER A 94 22.54 24.26 -7.22
C SER A 94 22.58 24.44 -8.72
#